data_AF-A0A7J0CPL9-F1
#
_entry.id   AF-A0A7J0CPL9-F1
#
_cell.length_a   1.000
_cell.length_b   1.000
_cell.length_c   1.000
_cell.angle_alpha   90.00
_cell.angle_beta   90.00
_cell.angle_gamma   90.00
#
_symmetry.space_group_name_H-M   'P 1'
#
loop_
_entity.id
_entity.type
_entity.pdbx_description
1 polymer ?
#
loop_
_entity_poly.entity_id
_entity_poly.type
_entity_poly.pdbx_seq_one_letter_code
_entity_poly.pdbx_strand_id
1 'polypeptide(L)'
;MARRIAAGAAYGGGSIGLIGAAAVGVFLAEVQLAKRQVGGGTAPVPPSADGRYGVAFAGPNDPLRLGMLGDSTAAGQGVRRAGQTPGALLASGLAAVAERPVDLRNVALPGARSDDLERQVSLLLADPARTPDVCVIMIGANDVTHRMPATQSVRCLTTAVRRLRTAGAEVVVGTCPDLGTIEPVYQPLRWLARRVSRQLAAAQTIGSVEQGGRTVSLGDLLGPEFAANPRELFGPDNYHPSAEGYATAAMAMLPTLCAVLGLWPESDRLDGSRREDILPVAKAASQAAREAGTEVTGARAPWALLKHRRRRRLPAPTETEPAPHPHPDAAHGHP
;
A
#
# COMPACT_ATOMS: atom_id res chain seq x y z
N MET A 1 -1.54 6.98 -70.53
CA MET A 1 -0.53 7.07 -69.44
C MET A 1 -1.22 6.82 -68.09
N ALA A 2 -1.73 5.61 -67.83
CA ALA A 2 -2.52 5.29 -66.62
C ALA A 2 -2.53 3.79 -66.30
N ARG A 3 -1.35 3.16 -66.25
CA ARG A 3 -1.18 1.76 -65.80
C ARG A 3 0.21 1.63 -65.18
N ARG A 4 0.39 2.14 -63.96
CA ARG A 4 1.54 1.84 -63.09
C ARG A 4 1.43 2.42 -61.67
N ILE A 5 0.27 2.32 -61.02
CA ILE A 5 0.15 2.54 -59.57
C ILE A 5 -0.87 1.53 -59.02
N ALA A 6 -0.52 0.24 -59.01
CA ALA A 6 -1.36 -0.79 -58.38
C ALA A 6 -0.55 -2.04 -57.97
N ALA A 7 0.73 -1.87 -57.62
CA ALA A 7 1.59 -2.98 -57.20
C ALA A 7 2.48 -2.61 -55.99
N GLY A 8 1.95 -1.80 -55.06
CA GLY A 8 2.70 -1.34 -53.87
C GLY A 8 1.98 -1.51 -52.53
N ALA A 9 0.82 -2.15 -52.48
CA ALA A 9 0.03 -2.30 -51.25
C ALA A 9 -0.07 -3.74 -50.73
N ALA A 10 0.27 -4.75 -51.53
CA ALA A 10 0.11 -6.16 -51.14
C ALA A 10 1.29 -6.74 -50.33
N TYR A 11 2.47 -6.15 -50.39
CA TYR A 11 3.67 -6.68 -49.70
C TYR A 11 4.14 -5.84 -48.48
N GLY A 12 3.58 -4.65 -48.26
CA GLY A 12 3.97 -3.76 -47.15
C GLY A 12 3.04 -3.79 -45.93
N GLY A 13 1.76 -4.11 -46.12
CA GLY A 13 0.75 -4.06 -45.04
C GLY A 13 0.53 -5.39 -44.29
N GLY A 14 0.78 -6.52 -44.96
CA GLY A 14 0.54 -7.85 -44.39
C GLY A 14 1.50 -8.22 -43.26
N SER A 15 2.78 -7.83 -43.37
CA SER A 15 3.79 -8.07 -42.35
C SER A 15 3.60 -7.19 -41.11
N ILE A 16 3.24 -5.92 -41.28
CA ILE A 16 2.92 -5.01 -40.15
C ILE A 16 1.65 -5.48 -39.42
N GLY A 17 0.63 -5.93 -40.16
CA GLY A 17 -0.60 -6.49 -39.59
C GLY A 17 -0.35 -7.80 -38.84
N LEU A 18 0.49 -8.70 -39.37
CA LEU A 18 0.85 -9.97 -38.72
C LEU A 18 1.72 -9.77 -37.47
N ILE A 19 2.70 -8.86 -37.51
CA ILE A 19 3.51 -8.50 -36.34
C ILE A 19 2.64 -7.85 -35.26
N GLY A 20 1.72 -6.96 -35.65
CA GLY A 20 0.75 -6.36 -34.74
C GLY A 20 -0.17 -7.39 -34.09
N ALA A 21 -0.72 -8.32 -34.86
CA ALA A 21 -1.58 -9.40 -34.36
C ALA A 21 -0.82 -10.39 -33.46
N ALA A 22 0.42 -10.73 -33.80
CA ALA A 22 1.27 -11.57 -32.96
C ALA A 22 1.62 -10.91 -31.63
N ALA A 23 1.93 -9.60 -31.64
CA ALA A 23 2.18 -8.83 -30.42
C ALA A 23 0.93 -8.76 -29.52
N VAL A 24 -0.25 -8.57 -30.11
CA VAL A 24 -1.53 -8.64 -29.38
C VAL A 24 -1.79 -10.04 -28.84
N GLY A 25 -1.48 -11.09 -29.61
CA GLY A 25 -1.62 -12.49 -29.19
C GLY A 25 -0.73 -12.84 -27.99
N VAL A 26 0.54 -12.45 -28.04
CA VAL A 26 1.49 -12.62 -26.92
C VAL A 26 1.02 -11.83 -25.70
N PHE A 27 0.56 -10.60 -25.88
CA PHE A 27 0.00 -9.78 -24.81
C PHE A 27 -1.23 -10.43 -24.15
N LEU A 28 -2.16 -10.95 -24.94
CA LEU A 28 -3.34 -11.66 -24.43
C LEU A 28 -2.97 -12.97 -23.73
N ALA A 29 -1.98 -13.70 -24.24
CA ALA A 29 -1.45 -14.91 -23.62
C ALA A 29 -0.78 -14.60 -22.26
N GLU A 30 0.02 -13.54 -22.16
CA GLU A 30 0.58 -13.08 -20.88
C GLU A 30 -0.50 -12.67 -19.89
N VAL A 31 -1.54 -11.95 -20.33
CA VAL A 31 -2.70 -11.64 -19.47
C VAL A 31 -3.37 -12.90 -18.95
N GLN A 32 -3.52 -13.93 -19.78
CA GLN A 32 -4.11 -15.21 -19.35
C GLN A 32 -3.19 -16.00 -18.42
N LEU A 33 -1.87 -16.00 -18.66
CA LEU A 33 -0.88 -16.65 -17.81
C LEU A 33 -0.78 -15.97 -16.44
N ALA A 34 -0.72 -14.63 -16.40
CA ALA A 34 -0.74 -13.86 -15.16
C ALA A 34 -2.04 -14.13 -14.37
N LYS A 35 -3.20 -14.20 -15.04
CA LYS A 35 -4.48 -14.57 -14.40
C LYS A 35 -4.47 -15.99 -13.83
N ARG A 36 -3.84 -16.94 -14.52
CA ARG A 36 -3.73 -18.34 -14.06
C ARG A 36 -2.73 -18.49 -12.91
N GLN A 37 -1.65 -17.72 -12.91
CA GLN A 37 -0.66 -17.74 -11.82
C GLN A 37 -1.17 -17.03 -10.57
N VAL A 38 -1.88 -15.90 -10.73
CA VAL A 38 -2.48 -15.14 -9.62
C VAL A 38 -3.78 -15.78 -9.12
N GLY A 39 -4.53 -16.47 -9.99
CA GLY A 39 -5.84 -17.08 -9.67
C GLY A 39 -5.88 -18.60 -9.56
N GLY A 40 -4.73 -19.29 -9.64
CA GLY A 40 -4.66 -20.76 -9.76
C GLY A 40 -4.67 -21.53 -8.44
N GLY A 41 -4.52 -20.85 -7.29
CA GLY A 41 -4.60 -21.45 -5.97
C GLY A 41 -5.75 -20.86 -5.17
N THR A 42 -6.49 -21.70 -4.44
CA THR A 42 -7.31 -21.23 -3.32
C THR A 42 -6.35 -20.63 -2.30
N ALA A 43 -6.14 -19.32 -2.37
CA ALA A 43 -5.36 -18.62 -1.37
C ALA A 43 -6.01 -18.89 0.00
N PRO A 44 -5.26 -19.31 1.01
CA PRO A 44 -5.81 -19.64 2.32
C PRO A 44 -6.58 -18.44 2.86
N VAL A 45 -7.76 -18.68 3.46
CA VAL A 45 -8.56 -17.63 4.09
C VAL A 45 -7.66 -16.85 5.06
N PRO A 46 -7.63 -15.51 4.99
CA PRO A 46 -6.76 -14.73 5.86
C PRO A 46 -7.17 -14.96 7.33
N PRO A 47 -6.19 -15.02 8.25
CA PRO A 47 -6.50 -15.20 9.67
C PRO A 47 -7.28 -13.99 10.18
N SER A 48 -8.32 -14.22 10.98
CA SER A 48 -9.03 -13.12 11.64
C SER A 48 -8.09 -12.43 12.63
N ALA A 49 -7.99 -11.11 12.50
CA ALA A 49 -7.21 -10.24 13.38
C ALA A 49 -8.08 -9.42 14.32
N ASP A 50 -9.39 -9.66 14.37
CA ASP A 50 -10.27 -8.95 15.30
C ASP A 50 -9.85 -9.24 16.75
N GLY A 51 -9.76 -8.18 17.54
CA GLY A 51 -9.39 -8.33 18.95
C GLY A 51 -8.74 -7.10 19.55
N ARG A 52 -8.35 -7.25 20.82
CA ARG A 52 -7.69 -6.21 21.60
C ARG A 52 -6.17 -6.40 21.56
N TYR A 53 -5.48 -5.33 21.18
CA TYR A 53 -4.03 -5.25 21.11
C TYR A 53 -3.50 -4.33 22.21
N GLY A 54 -2.28 -4.60 22.69
CA GLY A 54 -1.66 -3.78 23.72
C GLY A 54 -2.31 -3.91 25.10
N VAL A 55 -2.78 -5.10 25.49
CA VAL A 55 -3.39 -5.36 26.80
C VAL A 55 -2.50 -4.99 27.98
N ALA A 56 -1.17 -4.97 27.79
CA ALA A 56 -0.21 -4.51 28.79
C ALA A 56 -0.35 -3.00 29.10
N PHE A 57 -0.96 -2.23 28.21
CA PHE A 57 -1.24 -0.81 28.39
C PHE A 57 -2.66 -0.56 28.94
N ALA A 58 -3.35 -1.60 29.42
CA ALA A 58 -4.68 -1.44 30.00
C ALA A 58 -4.62 -0.48 31.20
N GLY A 59 -5.47 0.53 31.16
CA GLY A 59 -5.56 1.58 32.16
C GLY A 59 -7.01 2.06 32.30
N PRO A 60 -7.24 3.19 32.98
CA PRO A 60 -8.59 3.71 33.22
C PRO A 60 -9.25 4.28 31.95
N ASN A 61 -8.47 4.57 30.91
CA ASN A 61 -8.97 5.11 29.65
C ASN A 61 -9.55 3.99 28.78
N ASP A 62 -10.63 4.32 28.07
CA ASP A 62 -11.19 3.39 27.08
C ASP A 62 -10.16 3.06 25.98
N PRO A 63 -10.17 1.81 25.47
CA PRO A 63 -9.36 1.42 24.33
C PRO A 63 -9.66 2.29 23.10
N LEU A 64 -8.62 2.60 22.33
CA LEU A 64 -8.77 3.17 21.01
C LEU A 64 -9.42 2.14 20.08
N ARG A 65 -10.22 2.59 19.11
CA ARG A 65 -10.93 1.72 18.17
C ARG A 65 -10.40 1.94 16.76
N LEU A 66 -9.84 0.87 16.19
CA LEU A 66 -9.29 0.87 14.83
C LEU A 66 -10.18 0.03 13.91
N GLY A 67 -10.73 0.67 12.87
CA GLY A 67 -11.44 0.00 11.79
C GLY A 67 -10.52 -0.29 10.60
N MET A 68 -10.48 -1.53 10.09
CA MET A 68 -9.85 -1.86 8.81
C MET A 68 -10.91 -2.17 7.75
N LEU A 69 -10.78 -1.53 6.59
CA LEU A 69 -11.61 -1.72 5.40
C LEU A 69 -10.72 -1.96 4.18
N GLY A 70 -11.24 -2.68 3.19
CA GLY A 70 -10.59 -2.82 1.90
C GLY A 70 -10.74 -4.18 1.26
N ASP A 71 -9.71 -4.54 0.49
CA ASP A 71 -9.61 -5.78 -0.26
C ASP A 71 -8.81 -6.88 0.49
N SER A 72 -8.22 -7.82 -0.26
CA SER A 72 -7.41 -8.90 0.29
C SER A 72 -6.17 -8.39 1.02
N THR A 73 -5.63 -7.24 0.64
CA THR A 73 -4.47 -6.62 1.29
C THR A 73 -4.84 -6.15 2.68
N ALA A 74 -5.97 -5.44 2.83
CA ALA A 74 -6.49 -5.01 4.14
C ALA A 74 -6.88 -6.21 5.03
N ALA A 75 -7.40 -7.28 4.42
CA ALA A 75 -7.74 -8.51 5.14
C ALA A 75 -6.50 -9.27 5.66
N GLY A 76 -5.30 -9.00 5.12
CA GLY A 76 -4.08 -9.73 5.48
C GLY A 76 -3.90 -11.04 4.72
N GLN A 77 -4.34 -11.09 3.46
CA GLN A 77 -4.11 -12.23 2.58
C GLN A 77 -2.61 -12.46 2.39
N GLY A 78 -2.17 -13.72 2.42
CA GLY A 78 -0.75 -14.08 2.23
C GLY A 78 0.01 -14.39 3.52
N VAL A 79 -0.53 -14.00 4.69
CA VAL A 79 0.05 -14.40 5.99
C VAL A 79 -0.71 -15.54 6.66
N ARG A 80 -0.05 -16.25 7.58
CA ARG A 80 -0.60 -17.41 8.29
C ARG A 80 -1.06 -17.10 9.70
N ARG A 81 -0.55 -16.02 10.32
CA ARG A 81 -0.82 -15.66 11.71
C ARG A 81 -1.55 -14.32 11.78
N ALA A 82 -2.55 -14.21 12.65
CA ALA A 82 -3.32 -12.98 12.86
C ALA A 82 -2.41 -11.77 13.18
N GLY A 83 -1.37 -11.97 14.00
CA GLY A 83 -0.39 -10.93 14.36
C GLY A 83 0.48 -10.41 13.21
N GLN A 84 0.45 -11.06 12.04
CA GLN A 84 1.20 -10.63 10.85
C GLN A 84 0.32 -9.86 9.86
N THR A 85 -0.98 -9.75 10.12
CA THR A 85 -1.90 -8.96 9.28
C THR A 85 -1.61 -7.47 9.44
N PRO A 86 -1.86 -6.64 8.42
CA PRO A 86 -1.62 -5.20 8.52
C PRO A 86 -2.44 -4.57 9.64
N GLY A 87 -3.69 -5.01 9.83
CA GLY A 87 -4.53 -4.55 10.93
C GLY A 87 -3.88 -4.80 12.30
N ALA A 88 -3.41 -6.03 12.55
CA ALA A 88 -2.77 -6.38 13.83
C ALA A 88 -1.48 -5.59 14.08
N LEU A 89 -0.67 -5.40 13.03
CA LEU A 89 0.58 -4.65 13.09
C LEU A 89 0.32 -3.17 13.41
N LEU A 90 -0.66 -2.57 12.73
CA LEU A 90 -1.10 -1.19 12.98
C LEU A 90 -1.70 -1.03 14.37
N ALA A 91 -2.55 -1.95 14.81
CA ALA A 91 -3.15 -1.94 16.14
C ALA A 91 -2.08 -2.06 17.25
N SER A 92 -1.12 -2.96 17.08
CA SER A 92 -0.03 -3.16 18.04
C SER A 92 0.90 -1.94 18.11
N GLY A 93 1.28 -1.39 16.94
CA GLY A 93 2.11 -0.19 16.87
C GLY A 93 1.41 1.03 17.45
N LEU A 94 0.12 1.20 17.14
CA LEU A 94 -0.69 2.29 17.68
C LEU A 94 -0.85 2.17 19.19
N ALA A 95 -1.09 0.97 19.70
CA ALA A 95 -1.22 0.74 21.14
C ALA A 95 0.07 1.09 21.90
N ALA A 96 1.23 0.77 21.31
CA ALA A 96 2.53 1.10 21.88
C ALA A 96 2.80 2.61 21.90
N VAL A 97 2.44 3.34 20.84
CA VAL A 97 2.64 4.80 20.77
C VAL A 97 1.63 5.55 21.64
N ALA A 98 0.38 5.08 21.70
CA ALA A 98 -0.68 5.69 22.49
C ALA A 98 -0.60 5.35 23.98
N GLU A 99 0.21 4.35 24.36
CA GLU A 99 0.20 3.70 25.68
C GLU A 99 -1.23 3.35 26.14
N ARG A 100 -2.04 2.87 25.18
CA ARG A 100 -3.46 2.52 25.37
C ARG A 100 -3.82 1.29 24.56
N PRO A 101 -4.71 0.40 25.03
CA PRO A 101 -5.13 -0.74 24.23
C PRO A 101 -5.87 -0.28 22.97
N VAL A 102 -5.81 -1.09 21.91
CA VAL A 102 -6.51 -0.86 20.65
C VAL A 102 -7.44 -2.03 20.35
N ASP A 103 -8.74 -1.76 20.23
CA ASP A 103 -9.74 -2.70 19.74
C ASP A 103 -9.79 -2.61 18.20
N LEU A 104 -9.29 -3.64 17.53
CA LEU A 104 -9.28 -3.78 16.08
C LEU A 104 -10.54 -4.50 15.60
N ARG A 105 -11.19 -3.90 14.60
CA ARG A 105 -12.27 -4.52 13.83
C ARG A 105 -11.96 -4.46 12.33
N ASN A 106 -11.78 -5.61 11.70
CA ASN A 106 -11.50 -5.76 10.28
C ASN A 106 -12.74 -6.26 9.53
N VAL A 107 -13.28 -5.41 8.66
CA VAL A 107 -14.42 -5.74 7.79
C VAL A 107 -14.00 -5.88 6.31
N ALA A 108 -12.70 -5.85 6.03
CA ALA A 108 -12.16 -6.03 4.70
C ALA A 108 -12.54 -7.40 4.14
N LEU A 109 -12.77 -7.44 2.83
CA LEU A 109 -13.21 -8.65 2.14
C LEU A 109 -12.24 -8.96 0.99
N PRO A 110 -11.57 -10.12 0.99
CA PRO A 110 -10.76 -10.56 -0.14
C PRO A 110 -11.56 -10.52 -1.45
N GLY A 111 -10.97 -9.92 -2.49
CA GLY A 111 -11.64 -9.75 -3.79
C GLY A 111 -12.58 -8.55 -3.89
N ALA A 112 -12.81 -7.80 -2.79
CA ALA A 112 -13.63 -6.59 -2.83
C ALA A 112 -13.06 -5.54 -3.79
N ARG A 113 -13.96 -4.86 -4.48
CA ARG A 113 -13.71 -3.65 -5.27
C ARG A 113 -14.28 -2.45 -4.52
N SER A 114 -13.98 -1.24 -4.97
CA SER A 114 -14.41 -0.03 -4.27
C SER A 114 -15.92 0.10 -4.10
N ASP A 115 -16.75 -0.56 -4.92
CA ASP A 115 -18.22 -0.58 -4.75
C ASP A 115 -18.69 -1.33 -3.49
N ASP A 116 -17.88 -2.23 -2.92
CA ASP A 116 -18.17 -2.94 -1.67
C ASP A 116 -17.93 -2.09 -0.41
N LEU A 117 -17.24 -0.95 -0.53
CA LEU A 117 -16.91 -0.09 0.62
C LEU A 117 -18.15 0.36 1.39
N GLU A 118 -19.28 0.58 0.71
CA GLU A 118 -20.52 1.01 1.35
C GLU A 118 -21.05 -0.05 2.33
N ARG A 119 -20.94 -1.34 1.97
CA ARG A 119 -21.27 -2.46 2.86
C ARG A 119 -20.32 -2.47 4.06
N GLN A 120 -19.02 -2.34 3.82
CA GLN A 120 -18.00 -2.37 4.87
C GLN A 120 -18.15 -1.20 5.88
N VAL A 121 -18.39 0.01 5.40
CA VAL A 121 -18.70 1.18 6.25
C VAL A 121 -19.95 0.92 7.09
N SER A 122 -21.00 0.37 6.47
CA SER A 122 -22.23 0.05 7.20
C SER A 122 -22.02 -1.01 8.27
N LEU A 123 -21.11 -1.97 8.08
CA LEU A 123 -20.75 -2.96 9.09
C LEU A 123 -19.94 -2.39 10.26
N LEU A 124 -19.09 -1.39 10.02
CA LEU A 124 -18.35 -0.72 11.10
C LEU A 124 -19.25 0.23 11.90
N LEU A 125 -20.16 0.92 11.23
CA LEU A 125 -21.07 1.91 11.83
C LEU A 125 -22.40 1.31 12.30
N ALA A 126 -22.56 -0.02 12.25
CA ALA A 126 -23.78 -0.70 12.66
C ALA A 126 -24.12 -0.49 14.15
N ASP A 127 -23.10 -0.32 14.99
CA ASP A 127 -23.23 -0.03 16.41
C ASP A 127 -22.66 1.38 16.70
N PRO A 128 -23.51 2.41 16.88
CA PRO A 128 -23.05 3.77 17.15
C PRO A 128 -22.22 3.89 18.43
N ALA A 129 -22.39 2.99 19.40
CA ALA A 129 -21.59 2.98 20.62
C ALA A 129 -20.16 2.48 20.38
N ARG A 130 -19.88 1.89 19.20
CA ARG A 130 -18.58 1.33 18.77
C ARG A 130 -18.01 2.01 17.53
N THR A 131 -18.38 3.26 17.27
CA THR A 131 -17.76 4.06 16.21
C THR A 131 -16.23 4.04 16.38
N PRO A 132 -15.46 3.75 15.31
CA PRO A 132 -14.00 3.77 15.37
C PRO A 132 -13.45 5.17 15.58
N ASP A 133 -12.36 5.30 16.33
CA ASP A 133 -11.62 6.56 16.45
C ASP A 133 -10.85 6.84 15.15
N VAL A 134 -10.34 5.78 14.52
CA VAL A 134 -9.65 5.85 13.24
C VAL A 134 -9.97 4.64 12.37
N CYS A 135 -10.10 4.88 11.07
CA CYS A 135 -10.29 3.87 10.05
C CYS A 135 -9.15 3.90 9.05
N VAL A 136 -8.72 2.72 8.63
CA VAL A 136 -7.77 2.53 7.54
C VAL A 136 -8.46 1.85 6.37
N ILE A 137 -8.30 2.43 5.18
CA ILE A 137 -8.81 1.87 3.93
C ILE A 137 -7.63 1.49 3.05
N MET A 138 -7.53 0.21 2.65
CA MET A 138 -6.58 -0.24 1.62
C MET A 138 -7.34 -0.93 0.50
N ILE A 139 -7.54 -0.24 -0.61
CA ILE A 139 -8.35 -0.73 -1.73
C ILE A 139 -7.90 -0.14 -3.06
N GLY A 140 -8.03 -0.92 -4.13
CA GLY A 140 -7.83 -0.44 -5.50
C GLY A 140 -7.11 -1.44 -6.39
N ALA A 141 -6.43 -2.45 -5.83
CA ALA A 141 -5.81 -3.50 -6.64
C ALA A 141 -6.86 -4.22 -7.49
N ASN A 142 -7.98 -4.59 -6.88
CA ASN A 142 -9.09 -5.25 -7.57
C ASN A 142 -9.80 -4.37 -8.59
N ASP A 143 -9.81 -3.05 -8.39
CA ASP A 143 -10.41 -2.11 -9.33
C ASP A 143 -9.62 -2.09 -10.63
N VAL A 144 -8.29 -2.12 -10.55
CA VAL A 144 -7.41 -2.20 -11.73
C VAL A 144 -7.51 -3.56 -12.40
N THR A 145 -7.43 -4.66 -11.64
CA THR A 145 -7.46 -6.02 -12.23
C THR A 145 -8.81 -6.32 -12.91
N HIS A 146 -9.90 -5.78 -12.39
CA HIS A 146 -11.25 -5.92 -12.96
C HIS A 146 -11.68 -4.76 -13.86
N ARG A 147 -10.78 -3.80 -14.13
CA ARG A 147 -11.01 -2.66 -15.03
C ARG A 147 -12.22 -1.81 -14.64
N MET A 148 -12.44 -1.64 -13.35
CA MET A 148 -13.44 -0.69 -12.83
C MET A 148 -13.06 0.73 -13.29
N PRO A 149 -14.01 1.54 -13.78
CA PRO A 149 -13.73 2.92 -14.15
C PRO A 149 -13.15 3.69 -12.95
N ALA A 150 -12.03 4.39 -13.14
CA ALA A 150 -11.37 5.13 -12.06
C ALA A 150 -12.31 6.16 -11.39
N THR A 151 -13.19 6.79 -12.17
CA THR A 151 -14.21 7.71 -11.65
C THR A 151 -15.23 7.02 -10.74
N GLN A 152 -15.58 5.76 -11.03
CA GLN A 152 -16.44 4.96 -10.16
C GLN A 152 -15.70 4.56 -8.89
N SER A 153 -14.48 4.05 -9.01
CA SER A 153 -13.63 3.66 -7.87
C SER A 153 -13.45 4.82 -6.89
N VAL A 154 -13.02 5.98 -7.40
CA VAL A 154 -12.80 7.19 -6.60
C VAL A 154 -14.11 7.65 -5.96
N ARG A 155 -15.24 7.66 -6.69
CA ARG A 155 -16.53 8.07 -6.12
C ARG A 155 -16.96 7.18 -4.94
N CYS A 156 -16.77 5.87 -5.06
CA CYS A 156 -17.09 4.95 -3.97
C CYS A 156 -16.18 5.20 -2.76
N LEU A 157 -14.87 5.38 -3.00
CA LEU A 157 -13.92 5.71 -1.94
C LEU A 157 -14.26 7.04 -1.25
N THR A 158 -14.52 8.11 -2.00
CA THR A 158 -14.86 9.41 -1.41
C THR A 158 -16.15 9.35 -0.61
N THR A 159 -17.14 8.58 -1.07
CA THR A 159 -18.39 8.35 -0.32
C THR A 159 -18.11 7.65 1.00
N ALA A 160 -17.26 6.61 1.01
CA ALA A 160 -16.88 5.89 2.21
C ALA A 160 -16.10 6.77 3.19
N VAL A 161 -15.08 7.51 2.71
CA VAL A 161 -14.30 8.45 3.53
C VAL A 161 -15.24 9.49 4.16
N ARG A 162 -16.11 10.11 3.36
CA ARG A 162 -17.07 11.10 3.85
C ARG A 162 -17.97 10.53 4.95
N ARG A 163 -18.56 9.35 4.75
CA ARG A 163 -19.45 8.73 5.75
C ARG A 163 -18.71 8.45 7.07
N LEU A 164 -17.48 7.94 7.02
CA LEU A 164 -16.66 7.69 8.20
C LEU A 164 -16.28 8.99 8.93
N ARG A 165 -15.85 10.03 8.19
CA ARG A 165 -15.56 11.35 8.76
C ARG A 165 -16.80 11.99 9.39
N THR A 166 -17.96 11.90 8.74
CA THR A 166 -19.24 12.38 9.29
C THR A 166 -19.65 11.63 10.56
N ALA A 167 -19.29 10.34 10.70
CA ALA A 167 -19.50 9.58 11.93
C ALA A 167 -18.52 9.95 13.05
N GLY A 168 -17.47 10.74 12.76
CA GLY A 168 -16.46 11.18 13.73
C GLY A 168 -15.17 10.37 13.72
N ALA A 169 -15.03 9.36 12.84
CA ALA A 169 -13.79 8.61 12.71
C ALA A 169 -12.74 9.40 11.91
N GLU A 170 -11.47 9.37 12.30
CA GLU A 170 -10.36 9.74 11.43
C GLU A 170 -10.19 8.72 10.31
N VAL A 171 -9.72 9.13 9.12
CA VAL A 171 -9.59 8.21 7.98
C VAL A 171 -8.23 8.33 7.33
N VAL A 172 -7.51 7.20 7.25
CA VAL A 172 -6.24 7.07 6.55
C VAL A 172 -6.39 6.08 5.40
N VAL A 173 -6.10 6.52 4.18
CA VAL A 173 -6.17 5.68 2.98
C VAL A 173 -4.77 5.26 2.55
N GLY A 174 -4.50 3.95 2.57
CA GLY A 174 -3.38 3.37 1.84
C GLY A 174 -3.76 3.27 0.37
N THR A 175 -3.18 4.14 -0.47
CA THR A 175 -3.59 4.22 -1.88
C THR A 175 -3.19 2.98 -2.67
N CYS A 176 -3.81 2.81 -3.84
CA CYS A 176 -3.58 1.67 -4.72
C CYS A 176 -2.06 1.40 -4.91
N PRO A 177 -1.57 0.20 -4.57
CA PRO A 177 -0.17 -0.13 -4.74
C PRO A 177 0.20 -0.16 -6.22
N ASP A 178 1.50 -0.08 -6.49
CA ASP A 178 2.03 -0.12 -7.85
C ASP A 178 2.01 -1.55 -8.39
N LEU A 179 0.98 -1.91 -9.16
CA LEU A 179 0.82 -3.27 -9.70
C LEU A 179 1.91 -3.64 -10.72
N GLY A 180 2.76 -2.70 -11.14
CA GLY A 180 3.94 -2.99 -11.95
C GLY A 180 5.09 -3.64 -11.19
N THR A 181 5.02 -3.76 -9.86
CA THR A 181 6.03 -4.49 -9.07
C THR A 181 5.73 -5.99 -8.94
N ILE A 182 4.56 -6.44 -9.40
CA ILE A 182 4.14 -7.84 -9.33
C ILE A 182 4.95 -8.65 -10.34
N GLU A 183 5.77 -9.59 -9.84
CA GLU A 183 6.69 -10.43 -10.63
C GLU A 183 6.05 -11.14 -11.83
N PRO A 184 4.87 -11.78 -11.72
CA PRO A 184 4.25 -12.50 -12.84
C PRO A 184 3.77 -11.62 -14.01
N VAL A 185 3.95 -10.29 -13.95
CA VAL A 185 3.59 -9.38 -15.04
C VAL A 185 4.84 -8.97 -15.83
N TYR A 186 4.93 -9.37 -17.09
CA TYR A 186 6.03 -9.03 -18.00
C TYR A 186 5.78 -7.71 -18.76
N GLN A 187 6.79 -7.22 -19.48
CA GLN A 187 6.63 -6.04 -20.34
C GLN A 187 5.92 -6.43 -21.64
N PRO A 188 4.97 -5.60 -22.14
CA PRO A 188 4.68 -4.21 -21.77
C PRO A 188 3.58 -4.04 -20.71
N LEU A 189 2.93 -5.12 -20.27
CA LEU A 189 1.84 -5.10 -19.30
C LEU A 189 2.26 -4.45 -17.98
N ARG A 190 3.50 -4.70 -17.55
CA ARG A 190 4.08 -4.13 -16.33
C ARG A 190 4.05 -2.61 -16.34
N TRP A 191 4.47 -2.00 -17.45
CA TRP A 191 4.45 -0.55 -17.60
C TRP A 191 3.01 0.01 -17.59
N LEU A 192 2.07 -0.68 -18.24
CA LEU A 192 0.67 -0.26 -18.27
C LEU A 192 0.04 -0.37 -16.87
N ALA A 193 0.25 -1.49 -16.17
CA ALA A 193 -0.23 -1.73 -14.82
C ALA A 193 0.27 -0.64 -13.87
N ARG A 194 1.58 -0.33 -13.92
CA ARG A 194 2.20 0.77 -13.17
C ARG A 194 1.55 2.11 -13.45
N ARG A 195 1.30 2.42 -14.73
CA ARG A 195 0.69 3.70 -15.11
C ARG A 195 -0.74 3.81 -14.59
N VAL A 196 -1.55 2.78 -14.79
CA VAL A 196 -2.96 2.76 -14.39
C VAL A 196 -3.09 2.81 -12.86
N SER A 197 -2.30 2.02 -12.13
CA SER A 197 -2.35 2.00 -10.66
C SER A 197 -1.92 3.35 -10.06
N ARG A 198 -0.88 3.99 -10.60
CA ARG A 198 -0.44 5.33 -10.15
C ARG A 198 -1.47 6.42 -10.44
N GLN A 199 -2.12 6.35 -11.61
CA GLN A 199 -3.21 7.27 -11.94
C GLN A 199 -4.37 7.12 -10.98
N LEU A 200 -4.74 5.88 -10.65
CA LEU A 200 -5.77 5.60 -9.66
C LEU A 200 -5.35 6.12 -8.27
N ALA A 201 -4.13 5.83 -7.82
CA ALA A 201 -3.60 6.29 -6.54
C ALA A 201 -3.65 7.82 -6.40
N ALA A 202 -3.24 8.56 -7.44
CA ALA A 202 -3.32 10.02 -7.44
C ALA A 202 -4.78 10.51 -7.32
N ALA A 203 -5.71 9.89 -8.04
CA ALA A 203 -7.12 10.25 -7.98
C ALA A 203 -7.75 9.91 -6.61
N GLN A 204 -7.36 8.79 -5.99
CA GLN A 204 -7.74 8.43 -4.63
C GLN A 204 -7.22 9.44 -3.60
N THR A 205 -5.98 9.92 -3.74
CA THR A 205 -5.44 10.97 -2.88
C THR A 205 -6.26 12.25 -2.95
N ILE A 206 -6.54 12.75 -4.16
CA ILE A 206 -7.33 13.97 -4.34
C ILE A 206 -8.70 13.80 -3.65
N GLY A 207 -9.44 12.74 -4.01
CA GLY A 207 -10.78 12.53 -3.48
C GLY A 207 -10.82 12.32 -1.96
N SER A 208 -9.84 11.61 -1.39
CA SER A 208 -9.82 11.33 0.05
C SER A 208 -9.50 12.58 0.87
N VAL A 209 -8.53 13.38 0.40
CA VAL A 209 -8.11 14.62 1.07
C VAL A 209 -9.24 15.67 1.04
N GLU A 210 -9.96 15.78 -0.07
CA GLU A 210 -11.13 16.67 -0.18
C GLU A 210 -12.25 16.33 0.81
N GLN A 211 -12.36 15.06 1.22
CA GLN A 211 -13.33 14.61 2.23
C GLN A 211 -12.77 14.65 3.65
N GLY A 212 -11.57 15.20 3.87
CA GLY A 212 -10.96 15.33 5.19
C GLY A 212 -10.26 14.06 5.69
N GLY A 213 -9.97 13.10 4.80
CA GLY A 213 -9.06 11.98 5.08
C GLY A 213 -7.59 12.35 4.81
N ARG A 214 -6.67 11.49 5.25
CA ARG A 214 -5.25 11.54 4.89
C ARG A 214 -4.90 10.34 4.02
N THR A 215 -3.92 10.48 3.13
CA THR A 215 -3.47 9.34 2.31
C THR A 215 -2.00 9.06 2.48
N VAL A 216 -1.66 7.78 2.49
CA VAL A 216 -0.29 7.29 2.46
C VAL A 216 -0.09 6.54 1.16
N SER A 217 0.90 6.97 0.38
CA SER A 217 1.26 6.26 -0.84
C SER A 217 1.92 4.93 -0.49
N LEU A 218 1.24 3.84 -0.83
CA LEU A 218 1.81 2.50 -0.82
C LEU A 218 2.49 2.17 -2.17
N GLY A 219 2.73 3.18 -3.02
CA GLY A 219 3.39 3.01 -4.31
C GLY A 219 4.75 2.33 -4.15
N ASP A 220 5.06 1.35 -4.98
CA ASP A 220 6.21 0.44 -4.86
C ASP A 220 6.31 -0.36 -3.55
N LEU A 221 5.27 -0.33 -2.70
CA LEU A 221 5.17 -0.84 -1.32
C LEU A 221 6.37 -0.59 -0.39
N LEU A 222 7.47 0.03 -0.85
CA LEU A 222 8.68 0.41 -0.12
C LEU A 222 9.83 0.99 -0.97
N GLY A 223 9.64 1.31 -2.26
CA GLY A 223 10.71 1.86 -3.09
C GLY A 223 11.69 0.80 -3.61
N PRO A 224 12.99 1.13 -3.83
CA PRO A 224 13.96 0.22 -4.46
C PRO A 224 14.10 -1.13 -3.75
N GLU A 225 13.78 -1.21 -2.46
CA GLU A 225 13.86 -2.44 -1.66
C GLU A 225 12.87 -3.52 -2.14
N PHE A 226 11.65 -3.18 -2.55
CA PHE A 226 10.71 -4.14 -3.15
C PHE A 226 11.14 -4.58 -4.55
N ALA A 227 11.74 -3.69 -5.32
CA ALA A 227 12.29 -4.03 -6.63
C ALA A 227 13.57 -4.89 -6.52
N ALA A 228 14.33 -4.71 -5.42
CA ALA A 228 15.56 -5.45 -5.15
C ALA A 228 15.29 -6.82 -4.52
N ASN A 229 14.30 -6.92 -3.61
CA ASN A 229 13.97 -8.13 -2.85
C ASN A 229 12.49 -8.56 -2.99
N PRO A 230 11.96 -8.73 -4.21
CA PRO A 230 10.55 -9.09 -4.42
C PRO A 230 10.17 -10.44 -3.78
N ARG A 231 11.09 -11.40 -3.73
CA ARG A 231 10.87 -12.74 -3.16
C ARG A 231 10.70 -12.77 -1.63
N GLU A 232 11.20 -11.76 -0.93
CA GLU A 232 11.08 -11.65 0.53
C GLU A 232 9.79 -10.92 0.92
N LEU A 233 9.35 -9.98 0.07
CA LEU A 233 8.30 -9.03 0.40
C LEU A 233 6.94 -9.40 -0.21
N PHE A 234 6.90 -10.35 -1.15
CA PHE A 234 5.68 -11.04 -1.57
C PHE A 234 5.57 -12.43 -0.95
N GLY A 235 4.33 -12.85 -0.69
CA GLY A 235 4.02 -14.21 -0.30
C GLY A 235 4.26 -15.21 -1.43
N PRO A 236 4.02 -16.51 -1.19
CA PRO A 236 4.29 -17.58 -2.16
C PRO A 236 3.45 -17.48 -3.44
N ASP A 237 2.42 -16.65 -3.47
CA ASP A 237 1.60 -16.37 -4.66
C ASP A 237 2.17 -15.25 -5.54
N ASN A 238 3.29 -14.63 -5.16
CA ASN A 238 3.95 -13.51 -5.85
C ASN A 238 3.00 -12.33 -6.12
N TYR A 239 1.93 -12.20 -5.34
CA TYR A 239 0.90 -11.19 -5.52
C TYR A 239 0.55 -10.48 -4.22
N HIS A 240 0.29 -11.22 -3.15
CA HIS A 240 -0.02 -10.63 -1.85
C HIS A 240 1.26 -10.35 -1.05
N PRO A 241 1.31 -9.29 -0.23
CA PRO A 241 2.46 -9.03 0.62
C PRO A 241 2.78 -10.20 1.56
N SER A 242 4.06 -10.42 1.80
CA SER A 242 4.53 -11.31 2.86
C SER A 242 4.34 -10.67 4.24
N ALA A 243 4.68 -11.38 5.31
CA ALA A 243 4.69 -10.79 6.65
C ALA A 243 5.61 -9.55 6.74
N GLU A 244 6.75 -9.55 6.04
CA GLU A 244 7.66 -8.40 5.99
C GLU A 244 7.11 -7.27 5.11
N GLY A 245 6.44 -7.62 4.01
CA GLY A 245 5.72 -6.66 3.18
C GLY A 245 4.64 -5.91 3.97
N TYR A 246 3.82 -6.63 4.75
CA TYR A 246 2.83 -6.03 5.64
C TYR A 246 3.44 -5.25 6.79
N ALA A 247 4.51 -5.76 7.43
CA ALA A 247 5.24 -5.03 8.46
C ALA A 247 5.68 -3.66 7.94
N THR A 248 6.10 -3.61 6.67
CA THR A 248 6.58 -2.36 6.13
C THR A 248 5.51 -1.40 5.66
N ALA A 249 4.42 -1.91 5.06
CA ALA A 249 3.23 -1.11 4.84
C ALA A 249 2.73 -0.50 6.16
N ALA A 250 2.70 -1.30 7.23
CA ALA A 250 2.29 -0.83 8.55
C ALA A 250 3.23 0.25 9.10
N MET A 251 4.55 0.08 8.98
CA MET A 251 5.53 1.10 9.38
C MET A 251 5.40 2.42 8.60
N ALA A 252 4.99 2.37 7.33
CA ALA A 252 4.76 3.58 6.54
C ALA A 252 3.48 4.32 6.97
N MET A 253 2.44 3.58 7.38
CA MET A 253 1.12 4.15 7.73
C MET A 253 0.99 4.57 9.19
N LEU A 254 1.64 3.86 10.11
CA LEU A 254 1.58 4.11 11.55
C LEU A 254 1.88 5.59 11.92
N PRO A 255 2.89 6.25 11.34
CA PRO A 255 3.16 7.66 11.62
C PRO A 255 1.99 8.59 11.31
N THR A 256 1.25 8.32 10.24
CA THR A 256 0.06 9.08 9.84
C THR A 256 -1.11 8.77 10.78
N LEU A 257 -1.27 7.52 11.21
CA LEU A 257 -2.27 7.14 12.22
C LEU A 257 -2.06 7.86 13.55
N CYS A 258 -0.83 7.90 14.04
CA CYS A 258 -0.53 8.63 15.28
C CYS A 258 -0.80 10.13 15.12
N ALA A 259 -0.49 10.69 13.95
CA ALA A 259 -0.69 12.11 13.68
C ALA A 259 -2.17 12.51 13.52
N VAL A 260 -3.06 11.64 12.99
CA VAL A 260 -4.51 11.95 12.94
C VAL A 260 -5.15 11.91 14.32
N LEU A 261 -4.64 11.07 15.21
CA LEU A 261 -5.12 10.94 16.59
C LEU A 261 -4.46 11.92 17.56
N GLY A 262 -3.59 12.82 17.09
CA GLY A 262 -2.89 13.78 17.95
C GLY A 262 -1.91 13.16 18.95
N LEU A 263 -1.42 11.95 18.69
CA LEU A 263 -0.50 11.22 19.58
C LEU A 263 0.97 11.65 19.45
N TRP A 264 1.28 12.50 18.45
CA TRP A 264 2.57 13.16 18.36
C TRP A 264 2.41 14.67 18.48
N PRO A 265 3.40 15.38 19.08
CA PRO A 265 3.43 16.82 19.03
C PRO A 265 3.44 17.25 17.56
N GLU A 266 2.46 18.05 17.14
CA GLU A 266 2.50 18.69 15.84
C GLU A 266 3.76 19.56 15.78
N SER A 267 4.74 19.15 14.98
CA SER A 267 5.77 20.08 14.58
C SER A 267 5.13 21.05 13.58
N ASP A 268 4.58 22.16 14.08
CA ASP A 268 4.08 23.31 13.31
C ASP A 268 5.13 23.96 12.40
N ARG A 269 6.36 23.45 12.42
CA ARG A 269 7.45 23.85 11.55
C ARG A 269 7.62 22.79 10.47
N LEU A 270 7.45 23.20 9.22
CA LEU A 270 8.01 22.49 8.07
C LEU A 270 9.49 22.26 8.38
N ASP A 271 9.84 21.02 8.69
CA ASP A 271 11.22 20.69 9.00
C ASP A 271 11.95 20.67 7.67
N GLY A 272 12.66 21.74 7.30
CA GLY A 272 13.37 21.83 6.01
C GLY A 272 14.46 20.76 5.84
N SER A 273 14.81 20.01 6.90
CA SER A 273 15.64 18.81 6.81
C SER A 273 14.87 17.58 6.31
N ARG A 274 13.55 17.57 6.49
CA ARG A 274 12.58 16.65 5.87
C ARG A 274 12.06 17.33 4.59
N ARG A 275 11.87 16.56 3.53
CA ARG A 275 11.37 17.10 2.26
C ARG A 275 9.85 17.30 2.42
N GLU A 276 9.45 18.36 3.11
CA GLU A 276 8.06 18.72 3.35
C GLU A 276 7.68 19.92 2.47
N ASP A 277 6.70 19.75 1.60
CA ASP A 277 6.28 20.76 0.62
C ASP A 277 4.78 21.04 0.74
N ILE A 278 4.37 22.31 0.69
CA ILE A 278 2.96 22.69 0.49
C ILE A 278 2.72 22.86 -0.99
N LEU A 279 1.87 22.01 -1.58
CA LEU A 279 1.60 21.97 -3.01
C LEU A 279 0.09 21.99 -3.26
N PRO A 280 -0.37 22.40 -4.45
CA PRO A 280 -1.75 22.15 -4.86
C PRO A 280 -2.05 20.65 -4.75
N VAL A 281 -3.23 20.27 -4.26
CA VAL A 281 -3.60 18.86 -3.98
C VAL A 281 -3.29 17.94 -5.16
N ALA A 282 -3.60 18.35 -6.39
CA ALA A 282 -3.31 17.56 -7.59
C ALA A 282 -1.80 17.32 -7.83
N LYS A 283 -0.96 18.30 -7.51
CA LYS A 283 0.51 18.18 -7.63
C LYS A 283 1.09 17.31 -6.53
N ALA A 284 0.60 17.48 -5.29
CA ALA A 284 0.93 16.61 -4.16
C ALA A 284 0.55 15.15 -4.46
N ALA A 285 -0.64 14.91 -5.00
CA ALA A 285 -1.13 13.58 -5.37
C ALA A 285 -0.29 12.92 -6.47
N SER A 286 0.04 13.67 -7.53
CA SER A 286 0.90 13.17 -8.62
C SER A 286 2.31 12.80 -8.13
N GLN A 287 2.87 13.59 -7.21
CA GLN A 287 4.18 13.32 -6.62
C GLN A 287 4.13 12.13 -5.65
N ALA A 288 3.12 12.07 -4.78
CA ALA A 288 2.92 10.96 -3.86
C ALA A 288 2.70 9.63 -4.60
N ALA A 289 1.96 9.62 -5.72
CA ALA A 289 1.77 8.41 -6.53
C ALA A 289 3.08 7.86 -7.13
N ARG A 290 4.17 8.64 -7.13
CA ARG A 290 5.48 8.22 -7.65
C ARG A 290 6.47 7.85 -6.55
N GLU A 291 6.22 8.25 -5.30
CA GLU A 291 7.14 8.11 -4.18
C GLU A 291 6.47 7.34 -3.02
N ALA A 292 7.05 6.20 -2.66
CA ALA A 292 6.57 5.32 -1.60
C ALA A 292 6.64 5.99 -0.22
N GLY A 293 5.65 5.76 0.64
CA GLY A 293 5.63 6.27 2.02
C GLY A 293 5.38 7.78 2.12
N THR A 294 5.03 8.43 1.01
CA THR A 294 4.66 9.84 1.00
C THR A 294 3.24 10.02 1.55
N GLU A 295 3.12 10.85 2.59
CA GLU A 295 1.85 11.24 3.20
C GLU A 295 1.33 12.53 2.54
N VAL A 296 0.03 12.56 2.26
CA VAL A 296 -0.67 13.76 1.78
C VAL A 296 -1.82 14.09 2.73
N THR A 297 -1.82 15.33 3.22
CA THR A 297 -2.80 15.84 4.18
C THR A 297 -3.34 17.19 3.70
N GLY A 298 -4.64 17.42 3.85
CA GLY A 298 -5.24 18.72 3.52
C GLY A 298 -4.72 19.80 4.48
N ALA A 299 -4.30 20.95 3.94
CA ALA A 299 -3.91 22.10 4.76
C ALA A 299 -5.01 23.17 4.72
N ARG A 300 -5.18 23.81 3.55
CA ARG A 300 -6.26 24.77 3.28
C ARG A 300 -6.55 24.70 1.80
N ALA A 301 -7.78 24.40 1.40
CA ALA A 301 -8.13 24.24 -0.02
C ALA A 301 -7.63 25.46 -0.84
N PRO A 302 -6.95 25.28 -1.98
CA PRO A 302 -6.68 24.03 -2.73
C PRO A 302 -5.32 23.35 -2.42
N TRP A 303 -4.73 23.58 -1.25
CA TRP A 303 -3.37 23.16 -0.88
C TRP A 303 -3.35 21.92 0.02
N ALA A 304 -2.39 21.04 -0.24
CA ALA A 304 -2.06 19.89 0.58
C ALA A 304 -0.60 19.95 1.04
N LEU A 305 -0.38 19.47 2.25
CA LEU A 305 0.95 19.21 2.79
C LEU A 305 1.42 17.84 2.32
N LEU A 306 2.56 17.81 1.64
CA LEU A 306 3.25 16.62 1.19
C LEU A 306 4.40 16.32 2.17
N LYS A 307 4.39 15.17 2.84
CA LYS A 307 5.48 14.74 3.72
C LYS A 307 6.20 13.53 3.14
N HIS A 308 7.49 13.71 2.80
CA HIS A 308 8.35 12.61 2.37
C HIS A 308 9.05 11.97 3.56
N ARG A 309 8.70 10.73 3.88
CA ARG A 309 9.36 9.97 4.95
C ARG A 309 10.41 9.04 4.37
N ARG A 310 11.61 9.56 4.07
CA ARG A 310 12.78 8.71 3.78
C ARG A 310 13.30 8.08 5.06
N ARG A 311 13.57 6.77 5.04
CA ARG A 311 14.42 6.12 6.05
C ARG A 311 15.80 6.76 6.01
N ARG A 312 16.27 7.30 7.15
CA ARG A 312 17.69 7.50 7.37
C ARG A 312 18.27 6.12 7.68
N ARG A 313 19.14 5.59 6.82
CA ARG A 313 19.92 4.39 7.17
C ARG A 313 20.68 4.72 8.44
N LEU A 314 20.44 3.96 9.50
CA LEU A 314 21.47 3.80 10.52
C LEU A 314 22.66 3.17 9.80
N PRO A 315 23.89 3.66 9.98
CA PRO A 315 25.06 2.98 9.46
C PRO A 315 24.99 1.52 9.89
N ALA A 316 25.29 0.60 8.98
CA ALA A 316 25.53 -0.78 9.38
C ALA A 316 26.54 -0.74 10.55
N PRO A 317 26.38 -1.58 11.59
CA PRO A 317 27.45 -1.75 12.55
C PRO A 317 28.68 -2.11 11.73
N THR A 318 29.68 -1.23 11.71
CA THR A 318 30.98 -1.56 11.14
C THR A 318 31.36 -2.87 11.80
N GLU A 319 31.52 -3.94 11.00
CA GLU A 319 32.07 -5.20 11.46
C GLU A 319 33.30 -4.83 12.28
N THR A 320 33.19 -5.05 13.59
CA THR A 320 34.30 -4.82 14.49
C THR A 320 35.31 -5.86 14.09
N GLU A 321 36.36 -5.40 13.43
CA GLU A 321 37.51 -6.18 13.01
C GLU A 321 37.87 -7.15 14.13
N PRO A 322 37.87 -8.48 13.90
CA PRO A 322 38.12 -9.42 14.95
C PRO A 322 39.52 -9.17 15.51
N ALA A 323 39.59 -8.83 16.79
CA ALA A 323 40.84 -8.67 17.51
C ALA A 323 41.72 -9.92 17.29
N PRO A 324 43.02 -9.77 16.99
CA PRO A 324 43.88 -10.92 16.72
C PRO A 324 43.95 -11.81 17.96
N HIS A 325 43.52 -13.06 17.78
CA HIS A 325 43.67 -14.12 18.77
C HIS A 325 45.16 -14.32 19.09
N PRO A 326 45.57 -14.34 20.37
CA PRO A 326 46.92 -14.74 20.73
C PRO A 326 47.09 -16.25 20.48
N HIS A 327 48.09 -16.60 19.66
CA HIS A 327 48.53 -17.97 19.43
C HIS A 327 49.00 -18.64 20.73
N PRO A 328 48.66 -19.92 20.99
CA PRO A 328 49.24 -20.69 22.07
C PRO A 328 50.54 -21.39 21.63
N ASP A 329 51.55 -21.25 22.50
CA ASP A 329 52.74 -22.09 22.76
C ASP A 329 53.69 -22.56 21.64
N ALA A 330 54.97 -22.20 21.85
CA ALA A 330 56.08 -23.12 21.65
C ALA A 330 57.07 -23.00 22.82
N ALA A 331 57.19 -24.07 23.58
CA ALA A 331 58.14 -24.26 24.67
C ALA A 331 59.60 -24.46 24.17
N HIS A 332 60.54 -24.39 25.14
CA HIS A 332 61.96 -24.81 25.18
C HIS A 332 62.93 -23.61 25.34
N GLY A 333 63.86 -23.57 26.31
CA GLY A 333 64.36 -24.60 27.22
C GLY A 333 65.12 -24.02 28.42
N HIS A 334 65.21 -24.85 29.46
CA HIS A 334 66.13 -24.77 30.61
C HIS A 334 67.59 -24.99 30.16
N PRO A 335 68.62 -24.62 30.94
CA PRO A 335 68.81 -24.91 32.38
C PRO A 335 68.74 -23.69 33.30
#